data_AF-A0A2E2ZD95-F1
#
_entry.id   AF-A0A2E2ZD95-F1
#
_cell.length_a   1.000
_cell.length_b   1.000
_cell.length_c   1.000
_cell.angle_alpha   90.00
_cell.angle_beta   90.00
_cell.angle_gamma   90.00
#
_symmetry.space_group_name_H-M   'P 1'
#
loop_
_entity.id
_entity.type
_entity.pdbx_description
1 polymer ?
#
loop_
_entity_poly.entity_id
_entity_poly.type
_entity_poly.pdbx_seq_one_letter_code
_entity_poly.pdbx_strand_id
1 'polypeptide(L)'
;MMRPEFEDEKPVNPFDFWDGANFKLKIRKVDGYQNYDKSEFDSTSALSEDESELETIYNSQHSLEEFVSPDKFKSYDALKERLGKVLGSVQTTTSAEEDVYVEETPAPVMPEVSAPTFEDKSWKEPKSVSSTVDDDDEDFSYFEKLAAED
;
A
#
# COMPACT_ATOMS: atom_id res chain seq x y z
N MET A 1 -20.19 12.27 -0.74
CA MET A 1 -20.42 13.27 0.33
C MET A 1 -19.70 12.80 1.57
N MET A 2 -19.04 13.70 2.31
CA MET A 2 -18.39 13.33 3.57
C MET A 2 -19.42 12.83 4.59
N ARG A 3 -18.99 11.92 5.46
CA ARG A 3 -19.81 11.36 6.54
C ARG A 3 -19.33 11.99 7.85
N PRO A 4 -19.97 13.08 8.31
CA PRO A 4 -19.58 13.73 9.55
C PRO A 4 -19.69 12.76 10.73
N GLU A 5 -18.79 12.92 11.71
CA GLU A 5 -18.72 12.06 12.90
C GLU A 5 -19.68 12.54 14.01
N PHE A 6 -20.07 13.82 13.96
CA PHE A 6 -20.96 14.45 14.93
C PHE A 6 -22.30 14.87 14.30
N GLU A 7 -23.39 14.74 15.06
CA GLU A 7 -24.76 14.99 14.56
C GLU A 7 -25.05 16.47 14.22
N ASP A 8 -24.25 17.40 14.73
CA ASP A 8 -24.35 18.83 14.46
C ASP A 8 -23.61 19.28 13.19
N GLU A 9 -22.82 18.39 12.60
CA GLU A 9 -22.09 18.65 11.35
C GLU A 9 -22.92 18.25 10.14
N LYS A 10 -23.02 19.16 9.16
CA LYS A 10 -23.72 18.88 7.90
C LYS A 10 -22.80 18.10 6.96
N PRO A 11 -23.31 17.08 6.26
CA PRO A 11 -22.56 16.42 5.18
C PRO A 11 -22.20 17.44 4.10
N VAL A 12 -20.91 17.67 3.88
CA VAL A 12 -20.39 18.55 2.83
C VAL A 12 -19.76 17.71 1.72
N ASN A 13 -19.94 18.13 0.47
CA ASN A 13 -19.15 17.63 -0.64
C ASN A 13 -17.94 18.57 -0.84
N PRO A 14 -16.73 18.19 -0.42
CA PRO A 14 -15.57 19.10 -0.50
C PRO A 14 -15.15 19.41 -1.93
N PHE A 15 -15.57 18.61 -2.91
CA PHE A 15 -15.25 18.80 -4.33
C PHE A 15 -16.26 19.67 -5.08
N ASP A 16 -17.29 20.17 -4.39
CA ASP A 16 -18.24 21.11 -4.97
C ASP A 16 -17.57 22.47 -5.19
N PHE A 17 -17.80 23.09 -6.35
CA PHE A 17 -17.17 24.37 -6.70
C PHE A 17 -17.82 25.56 -6.00
N TRP A 18 -19.07 25.43 -5.53
CA TRP A 18 -19.84 26.51 -4.92
C TRP A 18 -20.01 26.33 -3.41
N ASP A 19 -20.31 25.11 -2.96
CA ASP A 19 -20.54 24.79 -1.54
C ASP A 19 -19.49 23.81 -0.97
N GLY A 20 -18.31 23.77 -1.59
CA GLY A 20 -17.18 22.95 -1.16
C GLY A 20 -16.42 23.52 0.02
N ALA A 21 -15.28 22.89 0.32
CA ALA A 21 -14.40 23.32 1.41
C ALA A 21 -12.94 23.08 1.04
N ASN A 22 -12.11 24.11 1.23
CA ASN A 22 -10.67 24.00 1.01
C ASN A 22 -10.02 23.04 2.02
N PHE A 23 -9.02 22.29 1.59
CA PHE A 23 -8.29 21.37 2.47
C PHE A 23 -6.93 21.95 2.87
N LYS A 24 -6.71 22.12 4.17
CA LYS A 24 -5.44 22.58 4.74
C LYS A 24 -4.55 21.37 5.02
N LEU A 25 -3.68 21.01 4.08
CA LEU A 25 -2.70 19.93 4.27
C LEU A 25 -1.57 20.38 5.22
N LYS A 26 -1.42 19.72 6.37
CA LYS A 26 -0.37 20.02 7.36
C LYS A 26 0.51 18.79 7.59
N ILE A 27 1.71 18.82 7.01
CA ILE A 27 2.72 17.76 7.18
C ILE A 27 3.55 17.95 8.44
N ARG A 28 3.76 16.88 9.21
CA ARG A 28 4.75 16.81 10.29
C ARG A 28 5.56 15.53 10.23
N LYS A 29 6.66 15.49 10.99
CA LYS A 29 7.33 14.24 11.30
C LYS A 29 7.01 13.84 12.74
N VAL A 30 6.50 12.64 12.92
CA VAL A 30 6.27 12.02 14.24
C VAL A 30 6.92 10.64 14.17
N ASP A 31 7.83 10.35 15.10
CA ASP A 31 8.58 9.09 15.15
C ASP A 31 9.27 8.70 13.82
N GLY A 32 9.72 9.71 13.06
CA GLY A 32 10.40 9.53 11.78
C GLY A 32 9.49 9.44 10.56
N TYR A 33 8.17 9.29 10.72
CA TYR A 33 7.20 9.18 9.64
C TYR A 33 6.47 10.48 9.37
N GLN A 34 6.01 10.66 8.13
CA GLN A 34 5.14 11.78 7.78
C GLN A 34 3.76 11.59 8.43
N ASN A 35 3.29 12.59 9.17
CA ASN A 35 1.98 12.63 9.78
C ASN A 35 1.14 13.78 9.21
N TYR A 36 -0.14 13.52 9.01
CA TYR A 36 -1.13 14.45 8.45
C TYR A 36 -2.33 14.70 9.39
N ASP A 37 -2.36 14.17 10.62
CA ASP A 37 -3.51 14.24 11.56
C ASP A 37 -4.03 15.64 11.87
N LYS A 38 -3.24 16.71 11.64
CA LYS A 38 -3.70 18.09 11.83
C LYS A 38 -4.12 18.78 10.54
N SER A 39 -4.19 18.04 9.45
CA SER A 39 -4.82 18.50 8.22
C SER A 39 -6.33 18.51 8.44
N GLU A 40 -7.00 19.54 7.97
CA GLU A 40 -8.41 19.77 8.23
C GLU A 40 -9.05 20.46 7.04
N PHE A 41 -10.37 20.30 6.90
CA PHE A 41 -11.15 21.11 5.97
C PHE A 41 -11.41 22.47 6.60
N ASP A 42 -11.38 23.51 5.77
CA ASP A 42 -11.83 24.84 6.16
C ASP A 42 -13.37 24.91 6.20
N SER A 43 -13.90 26.06 6.62
CA SER A 43 -15.32 26.35 6.47
C SER A 43 -15.75 26.29 5.00
N THR A 44 -17.02 25.98 4.75
CA THR A 44 -17.60 25.94 3.40
C THR A 44 -17.46 27.28 2.69
N SER A 45 -16.96 27.26 1.45
CA SER A 45 -16.78 28.44 0.62
C SER A 45 -16.75 28.06 -0.86
N ALA A 46 -17.24 28.95 -1.71
CA ALA A 46 -17.05 28.83 -3.16
C ALA A 46 -15.56 28.88 -3.52
N LEU A 47 -15.17 28.17 -4.57
CA LEU A 47 -13.80 28.11 -5.07
C LEU A 47 -13.37 29.44 -5.71
N SER A 48 -14.27 30.08 -6.47
CA SER A 48 -14.12 31.43 -7.02
C SER A 48 -15.51 32.07 -7.21
N GLU A 49 -15.57 33.40 -7.24
CA GLU A 49 -16.78 34.17 -7.57
C GLU A 49 -16.91 34.41 -9.09
N ASP A 50 -15.86 34.14 -9.87
CA ASP A 50 -15.83 34.30 -11.33
C ASP A 50 -16.09 32.96 -12.04
N GLU A 51 -17.20 32.89 -12.76
CA GLU A 51 -17.61 31.71 -13.53
C GLU A 51 -16.57 31.30 -14.59
N SER A 52 -15.86 32.27 -15.18
CA SER A 52 -14.85 31.98 -16.22
C SER A 52 -13.62 31.27 -15.66
N GLU A 53 -13.26 31.55 -14.40
CA GLU A 53 -12.20 30.84 -13.70
C GLU A 53 -12.64 29.41 -13.35
N LEU A 54 -13.88 29.24 -12.89
CA LEU A 54 -14.46 27.93 -12.61
C LEU A 54 -14.49 27.04 -13.87
N GLU A 55 -14.91 27.58 -15.01
CA GLU A 55 -14.90 26.87 -16.30
C GLU A 55 -13.47 26.49 -16.72
N THR A 56 -12.50 27.38 -16.52
CA THR A 56 -11.09 27.08 -16.81
C THR A 56 -10.57 25.94 -15.95
N ILE A 57 -10.87 25.95 -14.64
CA ILE A 57 -10.48 24.89 -13.71
C ILE A 57 -11.15 23.57 -14.09
N TYR A 58 -12.45 23.59 -14.39
CA TYR A 58 -13.19 22.39 -14.81
C TYR A 58 -12.56 21.75 -16.05
N ASN A 59 -12.23 22.56 -17.06
CA ASN A 59 -11.60 22.09 -18.29
C ASN A 59 -10.15 21.61 -18.11
N SER A 60 -9.49 21.97 -17.00
CA SER A 60 -8.14 21.51 -16.67
C SER A 60 -8.09 20.14 -15.99
N GLN A 61 -9.25 19.56 -15.65
CA GLN A 61 -9.31 18.26 -14.97
C GLN A 61 -8.91 17.11 -15.90
N HIS A 62 -8.27 16.09 -15.33
CA HIS A 62 -7.87 14.87 -16.03
C HIS A 62 -8.70 13.68 -15.58
N SER A 63 -8.93 12.71 -16.48
CA SER A 63 -9.61 11.47 -16.12
C SER A 63 -8.75 10.63 -15.17
N LEU A 64 -9.35 10.17 -14.08
CA LEU A 64 -8.71 9.23 -13.15
C LEU A 64 -8.95 7.77 -13.52
N GLU A 65 -9.78 7.50 -14.53
CA GLU A 65 -10.10 6.14 -14.97
C GLU A 65 -8.86 5.40 -15.49
N GLU A 66 -7.87 6.14 -16.01
CA GLU A 66 -6.61 5.59 -16.50
C GLU A 66 -5.81 4.82 -15.44
N PHE A 67 -6.00 5.15 -14.15
CA PHE A 67 -5.33 4.48 -13.04
C PHE A 67 -5.98 3.15 -12.66
N VAL A 68 -7.29 3.01 -12.91
CA VAL A 68 -8.07 1.81 -12.58
C VAL A 68 -8.38 0.94 -13.80
N SER A 69 -7.88 1.35 -14.97
CA SER A 69 -8.06 0.61 -16.21
C SER A 69 -7.41 -0.78 -16.11
N PRO A 70 -8.05 -1.84 -16.66
CA PRO A 70 -7.59 -3.22 -16.50
C PRO A 70 -6.19 -3.48 -17.07
N ASP A 71 -5.71 -2.64 -18.01
CA ASP A 71 -4.34 -2.69 -18.54
C ASP A 71 -3.27 -2.31 -17.51
N LYS A 72 -3.65 -1.64 -16.40
CA LYS A 72 -2.74 -1.33 -15.28
C LYS A 72 -2.56 -2.50 -14.31
N PHE A 73 -3.35 -3.56 -14.45
CA PHE A 73 -3.30 -4.75 -13.60
C PHE A 73 -2.71 -5.94 -14.37
N LYS A 74 -1.78 -6.64 -13.75
CA LYS A 74 -1.25 -7.91 -14.29
C LYS A 74 -2.23 -9.04 -14.02
N SER A 75 -2.16 -10.10 -14.82
CA SER A 75 -2.90 -11.33 -14.52
C SER A 75 -2.43 -11.94 -13.20
N TYR A 76 -3.32 -12.74 -12.60
CA TYR A 76 -3.05 -13.47 -11.37
C TYR A 76 -1.75 -14.31 -11.48
N ASP A 77 -1.59 -15.08 -12.55
CA ASP A 77 -0.41 -15.94 -12.75
C ASP A 77 0.89 -15.14 -12.78
N ALA A 78 0.89 -13.98 -13.44
CA ALA A 78 2.07 -13.11 -13.50
C ALA A 78 2.42 -12.47 -12.15
N LEU A 79 1.42 -12.19 -11.30
CA LEU A 79 1.63 -11.70 -9.94
C LEU A 79 2.13 -12.82 -9.02
N LYS A 80 1.56 -14.03 -9.14
CA LYS A 80 1.95 -15.23 -8.38
C LYS A 80 3.40 -15.63 -8.68
N GLU A 81 3.80 -15.65 -9.94
CA GLU A 81 5.18 -15.93 -10.34
C GLU A 81 6.15 -14.90 -9.76
N ARG A 82 5.80 -13.60 -9.84
CA ARG A 82 6.63 -12.52 -9.26
C ARG A 82 6.72 -12.64 -7.74
N LEU A 83 5.62 -12.97 -7.07
CA LEU A 83 5.60 -13.20 -5.62
C LEU A 83 6.54 -14.35 -5.25
N GLY A 84 6.42 -15.50 -5.91
CA GLY A 84 7.30 -16.65 -5.67
C GLY A 84 8.78 -16.35 -5.91
N LYS A 85 9.10 -15.54 -6.93
CA LYS A 85 10.48 -15.07 -7.18
C LYS A 85 11.00 -14.17 -6.06
N VAL A 86 10.18 -13.26 -5.53
CA VAL A 86 10.58 -12.33 -4.46
C VAL A 86 10.72 -13.02 -3.12
N LEU A 87 9.84 -13.97 -2.81
CA LEU A 87 9.87 -14.75 -1.56
C LEU A 87 10.91 -15.88 -1.58
N GLY A 88 11.57 -16.13 -2.71
CA GLY A 88 12.56 -17.20 -2.85
C GLY A 88 11.96 -18.61 -2.92
N SER A 89 10.63 -18.74 -2.93
CA SER A 89 9.91 -20.03 -3.03
C SER A 89 10.03 -20.68 -4.39
N VAL A 90 10.52 -19.97 -5.41
CA VAL A 90 10.98 -20.60 -6.64
C VAL A 90 12.36 -21.17 -6.36
N GLN A 91 12.39 -22.42 -5.88
CA GLN A 91 13.55 -23.27 -6.04
C GLN A 91 13.84 -23.30 -7.54
N THR A 92 14.82 -22.51 -7.94
CA THR A 92 15.38 -22.54 -9.28
C THR A 92 15.96 -23.93 -9.42
N THR A 93 15.19 -24.86 -9.99
CA THR A 93 15.77 -26.00 -10.69
C THR A 93 16.44 -25.41 -11.94
N THR A 94 17.58 -24.74 -11.75
CA THR A 94 18.56 -24.60 -12.81
C THR A 94 19.00 -26.02 -13.12
N SER A 95 18.37 -26.62 -14.13
CA SER A 95 19.03 -27.65 -14.92
C SER A 95 20.28 -26.97 -15.48
N ALA A 96 21.41 -27.37 -14.93
CA ALA A 96 22.72 -26.86 -15.28
C ALA A 96 23.09 -27.38 -16.66
N GLU A 97 22.84 -26.61 -17.72
CA GLU A 97 23.49 -26.77 -19.02
C GLU A 97 23.05 -25.65 -19.99
N GLU A 98 23.80 -24.55 -20.00
CA GLU A 98 24.58 -24.05 -21.16
C GLU A 98 24.99 -22.58 -20.95
N ASP A 99 26.31 -22.39 -21.00
CA ASP A 99 27.05 -21.17 -21.35
C ASP A 99 26.75 -19.85 -20.63
N VAL A 100 27.68 -19.41 -19.77
CA VAL A 100 28.58 -18.27 -20.08
C VAL A 100 29.79 -18.33 -19.14
N TYR A 101 30.97 -18.37 -19.77
CA TYR A 101 32.32 -18.30 -19.21
C TYR A 101 32.49 -17.09 -18.26
N VAL A 102 32.78 -17.33 -16.98
CA VAL A 102 33.24 -16.29 -16.04
C VAL A 102 34.64 -16.65 -15.58
N GLU A 103 35.61 -15.87 -16.04
CA GLU A 103 37.01 -15.89 -15.60
C GLU A 103 37.08 -15.68 -14.07
N GLU A 104 37.72 -16.60 -13.36
CA GLU A 104 37.97 -16.51 -11.92
C GLU A 104 38.74 -15.23 -11.56
N THR A 105 38.19 -14.45 -10.63
CA THR A 105 38.99 -13.58 -9.77
C THR A 105 38.65 -13.91 -8.31
N PRO A 106 39.65 -14.10 -7.42
CA PRO A 106 39.40 -14.59 -6.07
C PRO A 106 38.81 -13.49 -5.18
N ALA A 107 37.74 -13.82 -4.44
CA ALA A 107 37.09 -12.93 -3.49
C ALA A 107 37.97 -12.64 -2.25
N PRO A 108 37.95 -11.41 -1.69
CA PRO A 108 38.66 -11.10 -0.46
C PRO A 108 37.91 -11.65 0.78
N VAL A 109 38.68 -12.23 1.71
CA VAL A 109 38.21 -12.81 2.97
C VAL A 109 37.76 -11.70 3.94
N MET A 110 36.51 -11.75 4.41
CA MET A 110 36.03 -10.91 5.53
C MET A 110 36.02 -11.71 6.85
N PRO A 111 36.34 -11.08 8.00
CA PRO A 111 36.40 -11.75 9.30
C PRO A 111 35.01 -11.90 9.94
N GLU A 112 34.80 -13.05 10.60
CA GLU A 112 33.60 -13.39 11.36
C GLU A 112 33.37 -12.42 12.54
N VAL A 113 32.15 -11.91 12.68
CA VAL A 113 31.68 -11.21 13.88
C VAL A 113 30.48 -11.95 14.46
N SER A 114 30.58 -12.25 15.75
CA SER A 114 29.66 -13.05 16.55
C SER A 114 28.26 -12.44 16.65
N ALA A 115 27.23 -13.28 16.50
CA ALA A 115 25.83 -12.89 16.67
C ALA A 115 25.47 -12.63 18.16
N PRO A 116 24.62 -11.63 18.47
CA PRO A 116 24.09 -11.47 19.82
C PRO A 116 22.90 -12.43 20.05
N THR A 117 22.91 -13.11 21.19
CA THR A 117 21.82 -13.96 21.69
C THR A 117 20.76 -13.07 22.35
N PHE A 118 19.50 -13.15 21.91
CA PHE A 118 18.37 -12.49 22.58
C PHE A 118 17.52 -13.55 23.28
N GLU A 119 17.44 -13.50 24.62
CA GLU A 119 16.47 -14.30 25.40
C GLU A 119 15.12 -13.59 25.39
N ASP A 120 14.14 -14.13 24.66
CA ASP A 120 12.77 -13.62 24.67
C ASP A 120 11.94 -14.39 25.72
N LYS A 121 11.58 -13.69 26.80
CA LYS A 121 10.55 -14.13 27.75
C LYS A 121 9.37 -13.18 27.63
N SER A 122 8.21 -13.79 27.36
CA SER A 122 6.85 -13.25 27.53
C SER A 122 6.20 -12.63 26.30
N TRP A 123 5.74 -13.48 25.38
CA TRP A 123 4.59 -13.17 24.52
C TRP A 123 3.39 -14.04 24.93
N LYS A 124 2.28 -13.41 25.34
CA LYS A 124 0.99 -14.07 25.54
C LYS A 124 0.16 -13.93 24.27
N GLU A 125 -0.32 -15.05 23.74
CA GLU A 125 -1.24 -15.11 22.60
C GLU A 125 -2.51 -14.28 22.84
N PRO A 126 -2.95 -13.43 21.89
CA PRO A 126 -4.32 -12.98 21.83
C PRO A 126 -5.21 -14.02 21.14
N LYS A 127 -6.33 -14.33 21.79
CA LYS A 127 -7.38 -15.24 21.32
C LYS A 127 -8.02 -14.74 20.02
N SER A 128 -8.28 -15.67 19.10
CA SER A 128 -9.03 -15.42 17.87
C SER A 128 -10.48 -15.01 18.19
N VAL A 129 -10.93 -13.95 17.52
CA VAL A 129 -12.35 -13.64 17.39
C VAL A 129 -12.76 -14.05 15.98
N SER A 130 -13.64 -15.05 15.92
CA SER A 130 -14.26 -15.54 14.69
C SER A 130 -15.28 -14.51 14.21
N SER A 131 -15.09 -14.00 13.00
CA SER A 131 -16.15 -13.39 12.20
C SER A 131 -16.30 -14.22 10.93
N THR A 132 -17.45 -14.88 10.86
CA THR A 132 -17.98 -15.61 9.71
C THR A 132 -18.10 -14.69 8.49
N VAL A 133 -17.27 -14.94 7.48
CA VAL A 133 -17.61 -14.73 6.07
C VAL A 133 -17.27 -16.06 5.40
N ASP A 134 -18.31 -16.84 5.16
CA ASP A 134 -18.29 -18.00 4.27
C ASP A 134 -17.91 -17.50 2.87
N ASP A 135 -17.02 -18.22 2.20
CA ASP A 135 -16.51 -17.99 0.83
C ASP A 135 -15.21 -17.15 0.73
N ASP A 136 -14.08 -17.68 1.24
CA ASP A 136 -12.71 -17.43 0.75
C ASP A 136 -11.64 -18.36 1.41
N ASP A 137 -11.98 -19.63 1.69
CA ASP A 137 -11.02 -20.59 2.27
C ASP A 137 -9.86 -20.92 1.30
N GLU A 138 -10.03 -20.68 0.00
CA GLU A 138 -8.99 -20.93 -1.01
C GLU A 138 -7.87 -19.87 -1.01
N ASP A 139 -8.17 -18.63 -0.59
CA ASP A 139 -7.21 -17.52 -0.66
C ASP A 139 -6.23 -17.54 0.52
N PHE A 140 -6.70 -17.96 1.71
CA PHE A 140 -5.83 -18.17 2.88
C PHE A 140 -5.07 -19.50 2.86
N SER A 141 -5.60 -20.52 2.19
CA SER A 141 -4.97 -21.83 2.05
C SER A 141 -3.59 -21.78 1.38
N TYR A 142 -3.35 -20.81 0.51
CA TYR A 142 -2.05 -20.60 -0.12
C TYR A 142 -0.99 -20.08 0.87
N PHE A 143 -1.38 -19.19 1.78
CA PHE A 143 -0.49 -18.64 2.80
C PHE A 143 -0.21 -19.65 3.92
N GLU A 144 -1.20 -20.43 4.33
CA GLU A 144 -1.03 -21.47 5.35
C GLU A 144 -0.07 -22.58 4.89
N LYS A 145 -0.13 -23.00 3.62
CA LYS A 145 0.79 -24.01 3.07
C LYS A 145 2.23 -23.51 2.99
N LEU A 146 2.43 -22.24 2.64
CA LEU A 146 3.76 -21.64 2.59
C LEU A 146 4.38 -21.50 4.00
N ALA A 147 3.57 -21.20 5.00
CA ALA A 147 4.02 -21.06 6.39
C ALA A 147 4.31 -22.42 7.07
N ALA A 148 3.76 -23.51 6.55
CA ALA A 148 3.96 -24.86 7.08
C ALA A 148 5.15 -25.61 6.44
N GLU A 149 5.87 -25.01 5.48
CA GLU A 149 7.03 -25.59 4.78
C GLU A 149 8.39 -25.21 5.40
N ASP A 150 8.42 -24.75 6.67
CA ASP A 150 9.64 -24.53 7.49
C ASP A 150 9.74 -25.58 8.62
#